data_AF-A0A9D6E1S8-F1
#
_entry.id   AF-A0A9D6E1S8-F1
#
_cell.length_a   1.000
_cell.length_b   1.000
_cell.length_c   1.000
_cell.angle_alpha   90.00
_cell.angle_beta   90.00
_cell.angle_gamma   90.00
#
_symmetry.space_group_name_H-M   'P 1'
#
loop_
_entity.id
_entity.type
_entity.pdbx_description
1 polymer ?
#
loop_
_entity_poly.entity_id
_entity_poly.type
_entity_poly.pdbx_seq_one_letter_code
_entity_poly.pdbx_strand_id
1 'polypeptide(L)'
;MNTTSSLAAKLYQTPLVSQGWTPRNTISLAAEPSDDLAEDSKPYQRQWRSFLGDAKDSVLDTVKNTNEFFHRHPFVNGVLGNTFAMFKVLKAFPKFIYPTISGATPAERAFILQTLDSLPLKDVNTIKSLSVVESIPHASGLAIPAQVTNVVKLARDQISISPEWFREVIIHEAGHTKDFDSAYFGWLHFNSQREPWGEGPHISDYAKTNHWEDYAETHAEYHMNPDKLKAETPEKYAVIAEQEKQGLLDRLIDQKPFRETGKWIGENLGQAPGMRTAIQVLYWAGGGLQLLKGMEEIRSGQEAHDPRRHMEGVLDVAAGTLFASKILAFSGLAVQGAHRAMNKAIDRKEITADDADAAVRMISNPAEKVIRFVGHKLGVTDSFSPFPENPDSPEPRRALATAIAVGGAVGGTTGGIVGPYFGILGGYAIGGPVGGALGMVAGALAGYAAGSSVGGRIGGVVARALGA
;
A
#
# COMPACT_ATOMS: atom_id res chain seq x y z
N MET A 1 -38.13 5.21 42.93
CA MET A 1 -37.42 6.06 41.96
C MET A 1 -36.34 5.18 41.33
N ASN A 2 -36.51 4.85 40.06
CA ASN A 2 -35.85 3.71 39.41
C ASN A 2 -34.44 4.06 38.92
N THR A 3 -33.48 3.26 39.35
CA THR A 3 -32.09 3.22 38.92
C THR A 3 -31.93 2.19 37.80
N THR A 4 -31.57 2.62 36.60
CA THR A 4 -31.10 1.73 35.51
C THR A 4 -29.58 1.61 35.60
N SER A 5 -29.11 0.59 36.31
CA SER A 5 -27.72 0.11 36.24
C SER A 5 -27.53 -0.68 34.94
N SER A 6 -26.50 -0.34 34.14
CA SER A 6 -26.18 -1.03 32.90
C SER A 6 -25.80 -2.50 33.15
N LEU A 7 -26.24 -3.37 32.25
CA LEU A 7 -26.06 -4.82 32.31
C LEU A 7 -24.58 -5.25 32.15
N ALA A 8 -23.66 -4.33 31.85
CA ALA A 8 -22.25 -4.57 31.57
C ALA A 8 -21.37 -4.82 32.82
N ALA A 9 -21.84 -4.44 34.01
CA ALA A 9 -21.03 -4.49 35.24
C ALA A 9 -20.99 -5.87 35.96
N LYS A 10 -21.48 -6.96 35.34
CA LYS A 10 -21.66 -8.27 36.03
C LYS A 10 -20.84 -9.44 35.50
N LEU A 11 -19.96 -9.28 34.51
CA LEU A 11 -19.30 -10.44 33.86
C LEU A 11 -17.77 -10.58 34.03
N TYR A 12 -17.08 -9.74 34.82
CA TYR A 12 -15.64 -9.94 35.06
C TYR A 12 -15.28 -9.76 36.53
N GLN A 13 -15.14 -10.89 37.25
CA GLN A 13 -14.40 -10.96 38.52
C GLN A 13 -13.56 -12.25 38.56
N THR A 14 -12.28 -12.11 38.24
CA THR A 14 -11.21 -12.99 38.74
C THR A 14 -9.91 -12.19 38.79
N PRO A 15 -9.19 -12.13 39.93
CA PRO A 15 -8.00 -11.29 40.07
C PRO A 15 -6.72 -12.09 39.80
N LEU A 16 -5.76 -11.51 39.06
CA LEU A 16 -4.37 -11.98 39.06
C LEU A 16 -3.39 -10.82 39.30
N VAL A 17 -2.91 -10.82 40.55
CA VAL A 17 -1.60 -10.46 41.11
C VAL A 17 -0.65 -9.61 40.24
N SER A 18 -0.38 -8.41 40.74
CA SER A 18 0.71 -7.50 40.38
C SER A 18 2.08 -8.00 40.85
N GLN A 19 3.10 -7.92 39.98
CA GLN A 19 4.49 -7.75 40.42
C GLN A 19 5.19 -6.69 39.57
N GLY A 20 5.85 -5.76 40.28
CA GLY A 20 6.28 -4.46 39.78
C GLY A 20 7.57 -4.46 38.96
N TRP A 21 7.74 -3.37 38.22
CA TRP A 21 8.92 -3.07 37.43
C TRP A 21 9.50 -1.72 37.86
N THR A 22 10.82 -1.66 38.04
CA THR A 22 11.57 -0.42 38.32
C THR A 22 12.47 -0.09 37.12
N PRO A 23 12.56 1.18 36.68
CA PRO A 23 13.31 1.52 35.48
C PRO A 23 14.80 1.74 35.78
N ARG A 24 15.67 1.27 34.87
CA ARG A 24 17.05 1.80 34.76
C ARG A 24 17.28 2.35 33.37
N ASN A 25 17.50 3.66 33.31
CA ASN A 25 18.09 4.37 32.19
C ASN A 25 19.60 4.13 32.15
N THR A 26 20.14 3.85 30.95
CA THR A 26 21.32 4.51 30.36
C THR A 26 21.50 4.02 28.92
N ILE A 27 21.41 4.92 27.94
CA ILE A 27 21.67 4.66 26.52
C ILE A 27 23.15 4.93 26.24
N SER A 28 23.87 3.93 25.73
CA SER A 28 25.15 4.10 25.05
C SER A 28 24.93 3.88 23.56
N LEU A 29 25.23 4.90 22.75
CA LEU A 29 25.28 4.81 21.29
C LEU A 29 26.54 4.01 20.90
N ALA A 30 26.37 3.12 19.91
CA ALA A 30 27.35 2.18 19.35
C ALA A 30 27.51 0.83 20.09
N ALA A 31 26.64 -0.13 19.74
CA ALA A 31 26.96 -1.55 19.77
C ALA A 31 26.09 -2.29 18.73
N GLU A 32 26.68 -3.31 18.09
CA GLU A 32 26.01 -4.29 17.22
C GLU A 32 24.77 -4.92 17.90
N PRO A 33 23.78 -5.45 17.15
CA PRO A 33 22.57 -5.97 17.76
C PRO A 33 22.90 -7.12 18.71
N SER A 34 22.75 -6.88 20.01
CA SER A 34 22.88 -7.90 21.05
C SER A 34 21.74 -8.92 20.91
N ASP A 35 22.09 -10.20 20.93
CA ASP A 35 21.20 -11.37 20.83
C ASP A 35 20.24 -11.56 22.04
N ASP A 36 20.13 -10.56 22.91
CA ASP A 36 19.26 -10.60 24.09
C ASP A 36 17.92 -9.90 23.82
N LEU A 37 17.07 -10.57 23.03
CA LEU A 37 15.62 -10.37 23.06
C LEU A 37 14.97 -11.63 23.64
N ALA A 38 13.88 -11.41 24.39
CA ALA A 38 13.17 -12.41 25.18
C ALA A 38 13.00 -13.76 24.47
N GLU A 39 13.24 -14.83 25.25
CA GLU A 39 13.33 -16.22 24.81
C GLU A 39 12.07 -16.71 24.05
N ASP A 40 10.92 -16.07 24.29
CA ASP A 40 9.62 -16.37 23.66
C ASP A 40 9.48 -15.97 22.17
N SER A 41 10.35 -15.12 21.61
CA SER A 41 10.24 -14.71 20.19
C SER A 41 11.01 -15.60 19.19
N LYS A 42 11.84 -16.52 19.69
CA LYS A 42 12.77 -17.35 18.89
C LYS A 42 12.10 -18.40 17.98
N PRO A 43 10.94 -19.01 18.33
CA PRO A 43 10.24 -19.93 17.43
C PRO A 43 9.63 -19.20 16.22
N TYR A 44 9.04 -18.02 16.47
CA TYR A 44 8.42 -17.19 15.44
C TYR A 44 9.47 -16.71 14.43
N GLN A 45 10.63 -16.22 14.89
CA GLN A 45 11.72 -15.79 14.01
C GLN A 45 12.30 -16.93 13.14
N ARG A 46 12.40 -18.16 13.66
CA ARG A 46 12.87 -19.32 12.88
C ARG A 46 11.88 -19.73 11.79
N GLN A 47 10.59 -19.77 12.12
CA GLN A 47 9.52 -20.05 11.16
C GLN A 47 9.44 -18.96 10.08
N TRP A 48 9.68 -17.70 10.46
CA TRP A 48 9.79 -16.57 9.53
C TRP A 48 10.99 -16.65 8.60
N ARG A 49 12.18 -17.01 9.08
CA ARG A 49 13.37 -17.14 8.22
C ARG A 49 13.23 -18.27 7.20
N SER A 50 12.64 -19.40 7.60
CA SER A 50 12.30 -20.50 6.68
C SER A 50 11.24 -20.07 5.67
N PHE A 51 10.13 -19.45 6.11
CA PHE A 51 9.10 -18.94 5.20
C PHE A 51 9.65 -17.92 4.20
N LEU A 52 10.51 -16.99 4.63
CA LEU A 52 11.15 -16.02 3.75
C LEU A 52 12.14 -16.66 2.77
N GLY A 53 12.84 -17.73 3.18
CA GLY A 53 13.73 -18.50 2.30
C GLY A 53 12.95 -19.27 1.24
N ASP A 54 11.96 -20.05 1.66
CA ASP A 54 11.13 -20.87 0.77
C ASP A 54 10.25 -19.98 -0.15
N ALA A 55 9.76 -18.85 0.36
CA ALA A 55 9.04 -17.85 -0.44
C ALA A 55 9.98 -17.13 -1.42
N LYS A 56 11.24 -16.86 -1.05
CA LYS A 56 12.23 -16.26 -1.97
C LYS A 56 12.48 -17.18 -3.15
N ASP A 57 12.73 -18.46 -2.92
CA ASP A 57 13.04 -19.42 -3.98
C ASP A 57 11.82 -19.70 -4.86
N SER A 58 10.63 -19.84 -4.24
CA SER A 58 9.36 -19.98 -4.99
C SER A 58 9.02 -18.73 -5.81
N VAL A 59 9.29 -17.52 -5.29
CA VAL A 59 9.12 -16.27 -6.03
C VAL A 59 10.12 -16.19 -7.18
N LEU A 60 11.39 -16.54 -6.97
CA LEU A 60 12.42 -16.51 -8.02
C LEU A 60 12.14 -17.52 -9.14
N ASP A 61 11.69 -18.73 -8.82
CA ASP A 61 11.29 -19.74 -9.81
C ASP A 61 10.00 -19.34 -10.54
N THR A 62 9.02 -18.79 -9.82
CA THR A 62 7.81 -18.23 -10.43
C THR A 62 8.19 -17.09 -11.37
N VAL A 63 9.10 -16.20 -10.97
CA VAL A 63 9.58 -15.08 -11.81
C VAL A 63 10.29 -15.59 -13.06
N LYS A 64 11.22 -16.56 -12.94
CA LYS A 64 11.94 -17.13 -14.09
C LYS A 64 10.99 -17.78 -15.09
N ASN A 65 10.10 -18.66 -14.59
CA ASN A 65 9.12 -19.36 -15.44
C ASN A 65 8.14 -18.38 -16.09
N THR A 66 7.74 -17.34 -15.36
CA THR A 66 6.86 -16.27 -15.84
C THR A 66 7.57 -15.42 -16.91
N ASN A 67 8.84 -15.07 -16.72
CA ASN A 67 9.63 -14.30 -17.68
C ASN A 67 9.89 -15.08 -18.99
N GLU A 68 10.23 -16.37 -18.90
CA GLU A 68 10.39 -17.23 -20.08
C GLU A 68 9.08 -17.42 -20.86
N PHE A 69 7.96 -17.58 -20.16
CA PHE A 69 6.65 -17.67 -20.78
C PHE A 69 6.29 -16.37 -21.53
N PHE A 70 6.62 -15.21 -20.96
CA PHE A 70 6.36 -13.90 -21.56
C PHE A 70 7.20 -13.62 -22.80
N HIS A 71 8.48 -13.98 -22.81
CA HIS A 71 9.32 -13.85 -24.00
C HIS A 71 8.79 -14.67 -25.19
N ARG A 72 8.14 -15.80 -24.93
CA ARG A 72 7.56 -16.67 -25.98
C ARG A 72 6.21 -16.17 -26.50
N HIS A 73 5.54 -15.23 -25.84
CA HIS A 73 4.18 -14.77 -26.18
C HIS A 73 4.05 -13.22 -26.21
N PRO A 74 4.42 -12.55 -27.34
CA PRO A 74 4.43 -11.08 -27.45
C PRO A 74 3.07 -10.40 -27.20
N PHE A 75 1.97 -11.07 -27.57
CA PHE A 75 0.62 -10.59 -27.29
C PHE A 75 0.32 -10.55 -25.77
N VAL A 76 0.79 -11.56 -25.03
CA VAL A 76 0.67 -11.64 -23.57
C VAL A 76 1.51 -10.53 -22.92
N ASN A 77 2.69 -10.22 -23.46
CA ASN A 77 3.52 -9.10 -23.02
C ASN A 77 2.82 -7.73 -23.13
N GLY A 78 2.12 -7.46 -24.23
CA GLY A 78 1.37 -6.20 -24.41
C GLY A 78 0.18 -6.06 -23.44
N VAL A 79 -0.60 -7.13 -23.29
CA VAL A 79 -1.75 -7.16 -22.37
C VAL A 79 -1.29 -7.06 -20.92
N LEU A 80 -0.23 -7.77 -20.54
CA LEU A 80 0.30 -7.71 -19.19
C LEU A 80 1.02 -6.41 -18.89
N GLY A 81 1.74 -5.80 -19.84
CA GLY A 81 2.35 -4.48 -19.66
C GLY A 81 1.30 -3.42 -19.30
N ASN A 82 0.17 -3.40 -19.99
CA ASN A 82 -0.97 -2.53 -19.66
C ASN A 82 -1.60 -2.92 -18.32
N THR A 83 -1.77 -4.22 -18.06
CA THR A 83 -2.32 -4.72 -16.80
C THR A 83 -1.45 -4.32 -15.59
N PHE A 84 -0.13 -4.46 -15.70
CA PHE A 84 0.81 -4.02 -14.68
C PHE A 84 0.78 -2.51 -14.50
N ALA A 85 0.80 -1.74 -15.60
CA ALA A 85 0.70 -0.28 -15.54
C ALA A 85 -0.60 0.16 -14.82
N MET A 86 -1.73 -0.47 -15.14
CA MET A 86 -2.98 -0.29 -14.43
C MET A 86 -2.83 -0.61 -12.94
N PHE A 87 -2.31 -1.78 -12.55
CA PHE A 87 -2.13 -2.14 -11.14
C PHE A 87 -1.23 -1.17 -10.38
N LYS A 88 -0.20 -0.65 -11.02
CA LYS A 88 0.71 0.36 -10.46
C LYS A 88 0.00 1.70 -10.23
N VAL A 89 -0.84 2.11 -11.17
CA VAL A 89 -1.72 3.28 -10.99
C VAL A 89 -2.71 3.04 -9.86
N LEU A 90 -3.39 1.89 -9.83
CA LEU A 90 -4.33 1.54 -8.76
C LEU A 90 -3.65 1.46 -7.38
N LYS A 91 -2.38 1.05 -7.34
CA LYS A 91 -1.57 1.00 -6.12
C LYS A 91 -1.24 2.39 -5.57
N ALA A 92 -1.04 3.36 -6.45
CA ALA A 92 -0.79 4.74 -6.06
C ALA A 92 -2.08 5.56 -5.90
N PHE A 93 -3.20 5.10 -6.47
CA PHE A 93 -4.49 5.75 -6.31
C PHE A 93 -5.00 5.55 -4.86
N PRO A 94 -5.66 6.56 -4.26
CA PRO A 94 -6.27 6.41 -2.94
C PRO A 94 -7.17 5.17 -2.88
N LYS A 95 -6.99 4.35 -1.83
CA LYS A 95 -7.79 3.13 -1.64
C LYS A 95 -9.27 3.54 -1.51
N PHE A 96 -10.18 2.82 -2.15
CA PHE A 96 -11.63 3.04 -2.02
C PHE A 96 -12.47 1.74 -2.09
N ILE A 97 -11.79 0.59 -2.16
CA ILE A 97 -12.43 -0.72 -2.32
C ILE A 97 -12.84 -1.25 -0.95
N TYR A 98 -14.13 -1.55 -0.79
CA TYR A 98 -14.69 -2.08 0.44
C TYR A 98 -14.15 -3.48 0.75
N PRO A 99 -14.20 -3.90 2.03
CA PRO A 99 -13.77 -5.24 2.38
C PRO A 99 -14.63 -6.30 1.69
N THR A 100 -14.00 -7.41 1.31
CA THR A 100 -14.75 -8.60 0.91
C THR A 100 -15.42 -9.17 2.14
N ILE A 101 -16.75 -9.27 2.12
CA ILE A 101 -17.53 -9.86 3.21
C ILE A 101 -17.88 -11.31 2.87
N SER A 102 -17.51 -12.26 3.73
CA SER A 102 -17.84 -13.68 3.60
C SER A 102 -18.52 -14.23 4.86
N GLY A 103 -19.23 -15.36 4.72
CA GLY A 103 -19.92 -16.02 5.84
C GLY A 103 -21.15 -15.29 6.39
N ALA A 104 -21.35 -14.01 6.06
CA ALA A 104 -22.49 -13.20 6.50
C ALA A 104 -23.79 -13.55 5.75
N THR A 105 -24.91 -13.58 6.48
CA THR A 105 -26.26 -13.57 5.89
C THR A 105 -26.52 -12.24 5.14
N PRO A 106 -27.55 -12.16 4.29
CA PRO A 106 -27.90 -10.90 3.62
C PRO A 106 -28.17 -9.74 4.59
N ALA A 107 -28.81 -10.02 5.73
CA ALA A 107 -29.09 -9.01 6.75
C ALA A 107 -27.82 -8.56 7.49
N GLU A 108 -26.98 -9.51 7.92
CA GLU A 108 -25.68 -9.21 8.52
C GLU A 108 -24.81 -8.38 7.57
N ARG A 109 -24.75 -8.77 6.29
CA ARG A 109 -24.00 -8.03 5.25
C ARG A 109 -24.51 -6.60 5.10
N ALA A 110 -25.83 -6.40 5.01
CA ALA A 110 -26.41 -5.07 4.90
C ALA A 110 -26.06 -4.21 6.11
N PHE A 111 -26.13 -4.77 7.32
CA PHE A 111 -25.77 -4.10 8.56
C PHE A 111 -24.27 -3.73 8.63
N ILE A 112 -23.40 -4.65 8.22
CA ILE A 112 -21.95 -4.41 8.13
C ILE A 112 -21.68 -3.25 7.17
N LEU A 113 -22.23 -3.30 5.95
CA LEU A 113 -22.03 -2.25 4.96
C LEU A 113 -22.58 -0.89 5.43
N GLN A 114 -23.75 -0.88 6.08
CA GLN A 114 -24.32 0.33 6.68
C GLN A 114 -23.42 0.92 7.77
N THR A 115 -22.84 0.07 8.61
CA THR A 115 -21.91 0.50 9.66
C THR A 115 -20.63 1.08 9.05
N LEU A 116 -20.04 0.39 8.07
CA LEU A 116 -18.86 0.89 7.35
C LEU A 116 -19.14 2.19 6.58
N ASP A 117 -20.35 2.35 6.03
CA ASP A 117 -20.76 3.60 5.37
C ASP A 117 -20.81 4.79 6.34
N SER A 118 -20.91 4.55 7.65
CA SER A 118 -20.84 5.60 8.68
C SER A 118 -19.41 6.00 9.06
N LEU A 119 -18.40 5.26 8.60
CA LEU A 119 -16.99 5.59 8.80
C LEU A 119 -16.41 6.33 7.60
N PRO A 120 -15.38 7.18 7.81
CA PRO A 120 -14.58 7.72 6.72
C PRO A 120 -14.05 6.62 5.82
N LEU A 121 -14.08 6.87 4.50
CA LEU A 121 -13.71 5.83 3.54
C LEU A 121 -12.27 5.34 3.75
N LYS A 122 -11.35 6.22 4.15
CA LYS A 122 -9.96 5.86 4.46
C LYS A 122 -9.85 4.75 5.53
N ASP A 123 -10.72 4.73 6.53
CA ASP A 123 -10.73 3.71 7.60
C ASP A 123 -11.44 2.44 7.14
N VAL A 124 -12.52 2.55 6.37
CA VAL A 124 -13.14 1.37 5.74
C VAL A 124 -12.12 0.58 4.91
N ASN A 125 -11.22 1.29 4.23
CA ASN A 125 -10.18 0.69 3.40
C ASN A 125 -9.04 0.03 4.18
N THR A 126 -8.91 0.26 5.48
CA THR A 126 -7.90 -0.46 6.28
C THR A 126 -8.31 -1.91 6.44
N ILE A 127 -9.60 -2.21 6.42
CA ILE A 127 -10.15 -3.57 6.42
C ILE A 127 -10.06 -4.16 5.01
N LYS A 128 -9.34 -5.28 4.85
CA LYS A 128 -9.25 -5.97 3.56
C LYS A 128 -10.37 -6.99 3.43
N SER A 129 -10.53 -7.86 4.41
CA SER A 129 -11.59 -8.87 4.37
C SER A 129 -12.26 -8.96 5.72
N LEU A 130 -13.56 -9.23 5.69
CA LEU A 130 -14.38 -9.41 6.87
C LEU A 130 -15.13 -10.72 6.72
N SER A 131 -15.04 -11.60 7.71
CA SER A 131 -15.77 -12.88 7.70
C SER A 131 -16.61 -13.02 8.96
N VAL A 132 -17.88 -13.38 8.80
CA VAL A 132 -18.73 -13.80 9.92
C VAL A 132 -18.56 -15.30 10.11
N VAL A 133 -18.14 -15.71 11.31
CA VAL A 133 -17.94 -17.09 11.73
C VAL A 133 -18.90 -17.41 12.87
N GLU A 134 -19.11 -18.69 13.17
CA GLU A 134 -20.13 -19.06 14.17
C GLU A 134 -19.80 -18.56 15.57
N SER A 135 -18.55 -18.74 16.00
CA SER A 135 -18.04 -18.22 17.27
C SER A 135 -16.54 -17.96 17.19
N ILE A 136 -16.06 -17.09 18.07
CA ILE A 136 -14.64 -16.86 18.33
C ILE A 136 -14.45 -17.06 19.83
N PRO A 137 -13.55 -17.96 20.27
CA PRO A 137 -13.35 -18.20 21.70
C PRO A 137 -13.02 -16.89 22.44
N HIS A 138 -13.87 -16.54 23.41
CA HIS A 138 -13.71 -15.37 24.29
C HIS A 138 -13.68 -14.00 23.59
N ALA A 139 -14.18 -13.87 22.35
CA ALA A 139 -14.16 -12.61 21.64
C ALA A 139 -15.41 -12.41 20.75
N SER A 140 -15.82 -11.16 20.56
CA SER A 140 -16.91 -10.79 19.66
C SER A 140 -16.42 -10.49 18.24
N GLY A 141 -15.18 -10.03 18.13
CA GLY A 141 -14.47 -9.82 16.88
C GLY A 141 -12.99 -10.17 17.06
N LEU A 142 -12.28 -10.25 15.94
CA LEU A 142 -10.84 -10.43 15.91
C LEU A 142 -10.25 -9.83 14.63
N ALA A 143 -9.50 -8.75 14.79
CA ALA A 143 -8.65 -8.18 13.76
C ALA A 143 -7.27 -8.87 13.79
N ILE A 144 -6.83 -9.35 12.64
CA ILE A 144 -5.55 -10.04 12.48
C ILE A 144 -4.64 -9.15 11.61
N PRO A 145 -3.48 -8.71 12.13
CA PRO A 145 -2.48 -8.04 11.33
C PRO A 145 -1.80 -9.07 10.43
N ALA A 146 -2.32 -9.28 9.21
CA ALA A 146 -1.55 -9.98 8.19
C ALA A 146 -0.83 -8.93 7.33
N GLN A 147 0.49 -9.09 7.13
CA GLN A 147 1.39 -8.15 6.42
C GLN A 147 0.87 -7.67 5.05
N VAL A 148 -0.08 -8.41 4.47
CA VAL A 148 -0.71 -8.18 3.17
C VAL A 148 -2.21 -7.90 3.26
N THR A 149 -2.90 -8.36 4.31
CA THR A 149 -4.35 -8.20 4.49
C THR A 149 -4.75 -8.08 5.95
N ASN A 150 -5.16 -6.90 6.39
CA ASN A 150 -5.90 -6.81 7.64
C ASN A 150 -7.23 -7.55 7.45
N VAL A 151 -7.40 -8.63 8.22
CA VAL A 151 -8.59 -9.48 8.19
C VAL A 151 -9.35 -9.28 9.49
N VAL A 152 -10.66 -9.11 9.39
CA VAL A 152 -11.57 -9.06 10.53
C VAL A 152 -12.42 -10.32 10.54
N LYS A 153 -12.54 -10.96 11.70
CA LYS A 153 -13.52 -12.00 11.95
C LYS A 153 -14.55 -11.48 12.93
N LEU A 154 -15.82 -11.78 12.72
CA LEU A 154 -16.91 -11.44 13.63
C LEU A 154 -17.61 -12.73 14.08
N ALA A 155 -17.87 -12.85 15.38
CA ALA A 155 -18.52 -14.01 15.97
C ALA A 155 -20.05 -13.85 15.92
N ARG A 156 -20.75 -14.74 15.21
CA ARG A 156 -22.20 -14.67 14.99
C ARG A 156 -22.99 -14.70 16.31
N ASP A 157 -22.58 -15.58 17.22
CA ASP A 157 -23.17 -15.73 18.54
C ASP A 157 -23.08 -14.45 19.39
N GLN A 158 -22.06 -13.62 19.17
CA GLN A 158 -21.87 -12.36 19.88
C GLN A 158 -22.53 -11.17 19.18
N ILE A 159 -22.39 -11.04 17.85
CA ILE A 159 -22.98 -9.91 17.11
C ILE A 159 -24.51 -9.97 17.04
N SER A 160 -25.11 -11.12 17.37
CA SER A 160 -26.57 -11.28 17.44
C SER A 160 -27.19 -10.73 18.74
N ILE A 161 -26.37 -10.29 19.72
CA ILE A 161 -26.84 -9.80 21.03
C ILE A 161 -27.69 -8.53 20.89
N SER A 162 -27.20 -7.52 20.16
CA SER A 162 -27.96 -6.31 19.85
C SER A 162 -27.38 -5.59 18.62
N PRO A 163 -28.18 -4.79 17.90
CA PRO A 163 -27.68 -3.99 16.78
C PRO A 163 -26.60 -2.97 17.20
N GLU A 164 -26.75 -2.36 18.37
CA GLU A 164 -25.77 -1.40 18.90
C GLU A 164 -24.41 -2.08 19.16
N TRP A 165 -24.43 -3.24 19.83
CA TRP A 165 -23.24 -4.03 20.08
C TRP A 165 -22.58 -4.50 18.79
N PHE A 166 -23.37 -4.98 17.82
CA PHE A 166 -22.83 -5.36 16.51
C PHE A 166 -22.12 -4.19 15.84
N ARG A 167 -22.71 -2.99 15.90
CA ARG A 167 -22.12 -1.78 15.34
C ARG A 167 -20.80 -1.43 16.03
N GLU A 168 -20.78 -1.45 17.36
CA GLU A 168 -19.61 -1.19 18.18
C GLU A 168 -18.46 -2.15 17.84
N VAL A 169 -18.73 -3.46 17.78
CA VAL A 169 -17.73 -4.47 17.42
C VAL A 169 -17.14 -4.19 16.03
N ILE A 170 -17.96 -3.88 15.02
CA ILE A 170 -17.42 -3.58 13.67
C ILE A 170 -16.47 -2.37 13.70
N ILE A 171 -16.83 -1.31 14.43
CA ILE A 171 -16.02 -0.09 14.48
C ILE A 171 -14.76 -0.29 15.34
N HIS A 172 -14.86 -1.07 16.42
CA HIS A 172 -13.73 -1.50 17.24
C HIS A 172 -12.70 -2.26 16.38
N GLU A 173 -13.15 -3.28 15.65
CA GLU A 173 -12.26 -4.04 14.75
C GLU A 173 -11.69 -3.17 13.62
N ALA A 174 -12.45 -2.19 13.12
CA ALA A 174 -11.94 -1.19 12.18
C ALA A 174 -10.77 -0.39 12.82
N GLY A 175 -10.91 -0.01 14.10
CA GLY A 175 -9.86 0.64 14.89
C GLY A 175 -8.56 -0.17 14.93
N HIS A 176 -8.63 -1.46 15.26
CA HIS A 176 -7.46 -2.35 15.19
C HIS A 176 -6.82 -2.37 13.79
N THR A 177 -7.62 -2.53 12.73
CA THR A 177 -7.05 -2.55 11.37
C THR A 177 -6.44 -1.21 10.96
N LYS A 178 -6.98 -0.09 11.44
CA LYS A 178 -6.45 1.25 11.21
C LYS A 178 -5.10 1.41 11.89
N ASP A 179 -5.00 0.93 13.11
CA ASP A 179 -3.74 0.90 13.82
C ASP A 179 -2.70 0.04 13.09
N PHE A 180 -3.08 -1.16 12.63
CA PHE A 180 -2.19 -2.02 11.84
C PHE A 180 -1.72 -1.39 10.52
N ASP A 181 -2.58 -0.67 9.80
CA ASP A 181 -2.22 0.02 8.54
C ASP A 181 -1.29 1.22 8.80
N SER A 182 -1.17 1.71 10.04
CA SER A 182 -0.28 2.83 10.41
C SER A 182 1.21 2.44 10.51
N ALA A 183 1.52 1.15 10.61
CA ALA A 183 2.90 0.69 10.77
C ALA A 183 3.76 0.95 9.53
N TYR A 184 4.91 1.61 9.72
CA TYR A 184 5.93 1.76 8.70
C TYR A 184 6.46 0.40 8.27
N PHE A 185 6.54 0.17 6.95
CA PHE A 185 6.88 -1.12 6.35
C PHE A 185 6.00 -2.30 6.81
N GLY A 186 4.87 -2.04 7.48
CA GLY A 186 3.99 -3.08 8.01
C GLY A 186 4.43 -3.72 9.34
N TRP A 187 5.45 -3.19 10.03
CA TRP A 187 5.86 -3.70 11.36
C TRP A 187 6.56 -2.69 12.29
N LEU A 188 6.83 -1.45 11.85
CA LEU A 188 7.50 -0.44 12.67
C LEU A 188 6.53 0.65 13.14
N HIS A 189 6.35 0.80 14.45
CA HIS A 189 5.66 1.91 15.11
C HIS A 189 4.19 2.10 14.75
N PHE A 190 3.33 1.24 15.32
CA PHE A 190 1.87 1.42 15.29
C PHE A 190 1.47 2.72 16.02
N ASN A 191 0.32 3.29 15.70
CA ASN A 191 -0.19 4.48 16.38
C ASN A 191 -0.39 4.19 17.87
N SER A 192 -0.92 3.01 18.22
CA SER A 192 -1.11 2.58 19.60
C SER A 192 0.18 2.42 20.41
N GLN A 193 1.36 2.43 19.79
CA GLN A 193 2.64 2.37 20.50
C GLN A 193 3.16 3.75 20.92
N ARG A 194 2.45 4.81 20.58
CA ARG A 194 2.77 6.19 20.96
C ARG A 194 1.87 6.62 22.11
N GLU A 195 2.27 7.64 22.84
CA GLU A 195 1.33 8.30 23.77
C GLU A 195 0.08 8.76 23.00
N PRO A 196 -1.12 8.71 23.60
CA PRO A 196 -1.42 8.42 25.01
C PRO A 196 -1.92 6.99 25.29
N TRP A 197 -1.60 6.01 24.45
CA TRP A 197 -2.26 4.70 24.48
C TRP A 197 -1.66 3.74 25.52
N GLY A 198 -2.53 2.93 26.14
CA GLY A 198 -2.15 1.99 27.19
C GLY A 198 -2.01 2.62 28.58
N GLU A 199 -2.14 3.95 28.67
CA GLU A 199 -2.16 4.70 29.92
C GLU A 199 -3.55 5.28 30.19
N GLY A 200 -3.86 5.51 31.47
CA GLY A 200 -5.13 6.12 31.87
C GLY A 200 -5.18 7.61 31.52
N PRO A 201 -6.37 8.23 31.43
CA PRO A 201 -7.70 7.62 31.63
C PRO A 201 -8.14 6.74 30.46
N HIS A 202 -8.87 5.66 30.75
CA HIS A 202 -9.42 4.73 29.76
C HIS A 202 -10.94 4.92 29.62
N ILE A 203 -11.45 4.78 28.40
CA ILE A 203 -12.88 4.99 28.08
C ILE A 203 -13.78 3.82 28.51
N SER A 204 -13.19 2.64 28.71
CA SER A 204 -13.86 1.43 29.15
C SER A 204 -12.92 0.57 30.02
N ASP A 205 -13.46 -0.44 30.69
CA ASP A 205 -12.64 -1.43 31.38
C ASP A 205 -11.85 -2.30 30.41
N TYR A 206 -12.40 -2.57 29.22
CA TYR A 206 -11.73 -3.37 28.20
C TYR A 206 -10.51 -2.65 27.62
N ALA A 207 -10.59 -1.33 27.45
CA ALA A 207 -9.46 -0.48 27.05
C ALA A 207 -8.24 -0.56 27.99
N LYS A 208 -8.40 -1.03 29.23
CA LYS A 208 -7.28 -1.23 30.18
C LYS A 208 -6.42 -2.45 29.85
N THR A 209 -6.89 -3.33 28.96
CA THR A 209 -6.24 -4.62 28.71
C THR A 209 -4.84 -4.45 28.13
N ASN A 210 -4.70 -3.59 27.12
CA ASN A 210 -3.42 -3.21 26.51
C ASN A 210 -3.61 -1.96 25.62
N HIS A 211 -2.52 -1.42 25.09
CA HIS A 211 -2.55 -0.22 24.25
C HIS A 211 -3.31 -0.37 22.93
N TRP A 212 -3.40 -1.59 22.37
CA TRP A 212 -4.18 -1.87 21.16
C TRP A 212 -5.68 -1.76 21.41
N GLU A 213 -6.15 -2.40 22.48
CA GLU A 213 -7.56 -2.32 22.89
C GLU A 213 -7.92 -0.89 23.28
N ASP A 214 -7.03 -0.18 23.96
CA ASP A 214 -7.23 1.23 24.30
C ASP A 214 -7.45 2.10 23.06
N TYR A 215 -6.63 1.90 22.01
CA TYR A 215 -6.80 2.60 20.73
C TYR A 215 -8.11 2.21 20.04
N ALA A 216 -8.41 0.92 19.94
CA ALA A 216 -9.59 0.42 19.24
C ALA A 216 -10.90 0.83 19.93
N GLU A 217 -10.96 0.75 21.25
CA GLU A 217 -12.10 1.23 22.07
C GLU A 217 -12.29 2.73 21.95
N THR A 218 -11.20 3.50 22.00
CA THR A 218 -11.25 4.95 21.80
C THR A 218 -11.76 5.29 20.41
N HIS A 219 -11.29 4.58 19.39
CA HIS A 219 -11.75 4.74 18.00
C HIS A 219 -13.25 4.42 17.87
N ALA A 220 -13.72 3.32 18.46
CA ALA A 220 -15.14 2.97 18.49
C ALA A 220 -15.98 4.07 19.15
N GLU A 221 -15.57 4.53 20.33
CA GLU A 221 -16.28 5.57 21.06
C GLU A 221 -16.25 6.92 20.33
N TYR A 222 -15.18 7.25 19.59
CA TYR A 222 -15.13 8.47 18.79
C TYR A 222 -16.25 8.51 17.73
N HIS A 223 -16.55 7.37 17.10
CA HIS A 223 -17.59 7.30 16.07
C HIS A 223 -19.00 7.04 16.63
N MET A 224 -19.10 6.48 17.83
CA MET A 224 -20.37 6.15 18.47
C MET A 224 -20.85 7.29 19.41
N ASN A 225 -19.97 7.78 20.28
CA ASN A 225 -20.26 8.72 21.36
C ASN A 225 -19.13 9.78 21.53
N PRO A 226 -18.84 10.62 20.51
CA PRO A 226 -17.71 11.54 20.53
C PRO A 226 -17.72 12.51 21.71
N ASP A 227 -18.90 12.94 22.16
CA ASP A 227 -19.04 13.88 23.29
C ASP A 227 -18.62 13.22 24.62
N LYS A 228 -18.94 11.93 24.81
CA LYS A 228 -18.50 11.17 25.98
C LYS A 228 -16.98 11.00 25.95
N LEU A 229 -16.42 10.59 24.82
CA LEU A 229 -14.97 10.43 24.67
C LEU A 229 -14.22 11.74 24.94
N LYS A 230 -14.75 12.86 24.45
CA LYS A 230 -14.18 14.20 24.67
C LYS A 230 -14.23 14.62 26.14
N ALA A 231 -15.27 14.24 26.87
CA ALA A 231 -15.44 14.57 28.28
C ALA A 231 -14.54 13.71 29.19
N GLU A 232 -14.46 12.41 28.93
CA GLU A 232 -13.78 11.44 29.81
C GLU A 232 -12.28 11.31 29.50
N THR A 233 -11.91 11.38 28.22
CA THR A 233 -10.53 11.17 27.75
C THR A 233 -10.17 12.21 26.67
N PRO A 234 -10.10 13.52 27.00
CA PRO A 234 -9.97 14.61 26.03
C PRO A 234 -8.69 14.53 25.17
N GLU A 235 -7.59 14.01 25.73
CA GLU A 235 -6.32 13.84 25.01
C GLU A 235 -6.44 12.78 23.90
N LYS A 236 -6.97 11.60 24.24
CA LYS A 236 -7.25 10.52 23.29
C LYS A 236 -8.24 10.96 22.20
N TYR A 237 -9.29 11.70 22.59
CA TYR A 237 -10.19 12.34 21.65
C TYR A 237 -9.46 13.23 20.65
N ALA A 238 -8.57 14.11 21.13
CA ALA A 238 -7.84 15.04 20.28
C ALA A 238 -6.93 14.31 19.27
N VAL A 239 -6.28 13.22 19.70
CA VAL A 239 -5.44 12.39 18.82
C VAL A 239 -6.28 11.72 17.73
N ILE A 240 -7.39 11.07 18.07
CA ILE A 240 -8.28 10.48 17.05
C ILE A 240 -8.85 11.57 16.15
N ALA A 241 -9.33 12.69 16.69
CA ALA A 241 -9.87 13.79 15.91
C ALA A 241 -8.86 14.33 14.89
N GLU A 242 -7.57 14.43 15.24
CA GLU A 242 -6.51 14.81 14.33
C GLU A 242 -6.31 13.77 13.23
N GLN A 243 -6.23 12.49 13.60
CA GLN A 243 -6.09 11.38 12.65
C GLN A 243 -7.31 11.27 11.71
N GLU A 244 -8.48 11.70 12.17
CA GLU A 244 -9.73 11.68 11.43
C GLU A 244 -9.86 12.81 10.42
N LYS A 245 -9.05 13.88 10.53
CA LYS A 245 -9.04 14.94 9.52
C LYS A 245 -8.80 14.35 8.13
N GLN A 246 -9.73 14.66 7.22
CA GLN A 246 -9.66 14.21 5.84
C GLN A 246 -8.87 15.21 5.00
N GLY A 247 -7.89 14.69 4.25
CA GLY A 247 -7.19 15.48 3.25
C GLY A 247 -8.10 15.91 2.10
N LEU A 248 -7.54 16.62 1.12
CA LEU A 248 -8.27 16.96 -0.11
C LEU A 248 -8.65 15.69 -0.89
N LEU A 249 -7.70 14.77 -1.08
CA LEU A 249 -7.93 13.54 -1.83
C LEU A 249 -8.94 12.63 -1.14
N ASP A 250 -8.87 12.49 0.18
CA ASP A 250 -9.83 11.70 0.97
C ASP A 250 -11.25 12.22 0.75
N ARG A 251 -11.47 13.54 0.83
CA ARG A 251 -12.78 14.15 0.56
C ARG A 251 -13.24 13.97 -0.87
N LEU A 252 -12.32 14.00 -1.84
CA LEU A 252 -12.65 13.78 -3.25
C LEU A 252 -13.08 12.34 -3.51
N ILE A 253 -12.46 11.35 -2.87
CA ILE A 253 -12.84 9.94 -3.08
C ILE A 253 -13.94 9.48 -2.12
N ASP A 254 -14.18 10.17 -1.01
CA ASP A 254 -15.24 9.87 -0.06
C ASP A 254 -16.59 10.45 -0.52
N GLN A 255 -17.07 9.92 -1.65
CA GLN A 255 -18.34 10.29 -2.25
C GLN A 255 -19.06 9.07 -2.81
N LYS A 256 -20.37 9.19 -3.02
CA LYS A 256 -21.25 8.08 -3.42
C LYS A 256 -20.73 7.24 -4.61
N PRO A 257 -20.28 7.83 -5.74
CA PRO A 257 -19.76 7.04 -6.86
C PRO A 257 -18.63 6.09 -6.46
N PHE A 258 -17.68 6.57 -5.67
CA PHE A 258 -16.53 5.79 -5.21
C PHE A 258 -16.95 4.73 -4.20
N ARG A 259 -17.80 5.08 -3.21
CA ARG A 259 -18.28 4.11 -2.22
C ARG A 259 -19.05 2.97 -2.88
N GLU A 260 -19.94 3.26 -3.81
CA GLU A 260 -20.72 2.22 -4.48
C GLU A 260 -19.91 1.39 -5.47
N THR A 261 -19.03 2.02 -6.27
CA THR A 261 -18.08 1.27 -7.10
C THR A 261 -17.16 0.41 -6.23
N GLY A 262 -16.68 0.93 -5.10
CA GLY A 262 -15.84 0.22 -4.14
C GLY A 262 -16.54 -0.99 -3.52
N LYS A 263 -17.82 -0.85 -3.14
CA LYS A 263 -18.69 -1.94 -2.69
C LYS A 263 -18.84 -3.02 -3.76
N TRP A 264 -19.17 -2.62 -4.99
CA TRP A 264 -19.31 -3.56 -6.10
C TRP A 264 -18.01 -4.32 -6.39
N ILE A 265 -16.86 -3.65 -6.42
CA ILE A 265 -15.55 -4.31 -6.58
C ILE A 265 -15.33 -5.29 -5.42
N GLY A 266 -15.52 -4.85 -4.17
CA GLY A 266 -15.34 -5.68 -2.99
C GLY A 266 -16.21 -6.95 -3.01
N GLU A 267 -17.48 -6.83 -3.40
CA GLU A 267 -18.39 -7.97 -3.51
C GLU A 267 -17.97 -8.97 -4.59
N ASN A 268 -17.65 -8.48 -5.79
CA ASN A 268 -17.28 -9.35 -6.91
C ASN A 268 -15.90 -10.01 -6.72
N LEU A 269 -14.97 -9.35 -6.01
CA LEU A 269 -13.72 -9.98 -5.58
C LEU A 269 -13.93 -11.11 -4.57
N GLY A 270 -15.02 -11.08 -3.80
CA GLY A 270 -15.35 -12.07 -2.79
C GLY A 270 -15.98 -13.35 -3.37
N GLN A 271 -16.55 -13.26 -4.56
CA GLN A 271 -17.23 -14.39 -5.22
C GLN A 271 -16.25 -15.37 -5.91
N ALA A 272 -15.00 -14.96 -6.12
CA ALA A 272 -13.96 -15.81 -6.69
C ALA A 272 -12.90 -16.12 -5.62
N PRO A 273 -12.97 -17.28 -4.95
CA PRO A 273 -11.93 -17.74 -4.03
C PRO A 273 -10.58 -17.70 -4.75
N GLY A 274 -9.65 -16.90 -4.23
CA GLY A 274 -8.33 -16.71 -4.82
C GLY A 274 -8.17 -15.51 -5.75
N MET A 275 -9.23 -14.83 -6.22
CA MET A 275 -9.08 -13.61 -7.04
C MET A 275 -8.46 -12.46 -6.23
N ARG A 276 -8.91 -12.26 -4.99
CA ARG A 276 -8.32 -11.27 -4.09
C ARG A 276 -6.86 -11.61 -3.78
N THR A 277 -6.56 -12.88 -3.52
CA THR A 277 -5.20 -13.37 -3.32
C THR A 277 -4.36 -13.17 -4.58
N ALA A 278 -4.89 -13.45 -5.77
CA ALA A 278 -4.22 -13.25 -7.04
C ALA A 278 -3.94 -11.77 -7.31
N ILE A 279 -4.88 -10.87 -7.06
CA ILE A 279 -4.66 -9.42 -7.15
C ILE A 279 -3.58 -8.98 -6.17
N GLN A 280 -3.57 -9.52 -4.95
CA GLN A 280 -2.54 -9.19 -3.96
C GLN A 280 -1.17 -9.76 -4.30
N VAL A 281 -1.12 -10.98 -4.84
CA VAL A 281 0.10 -11.58 -5.38
C VAL A 281 0.60 -10.74 -6.53
N LEU A 282 -0.26 -10.32 -7.47
CA LEU A 282 0.09 -9.41 -8.56
C LEU A 282 0.56 -8.04 -8.03
N TYR A 283 -0.05 -7.54 -6.96
CA TYR A 283 0.30 -6.28 -6.30
C TYR A 283 1.70 -6.31 -5.63
N TRP A 284 2.11 -7.46 -5.12
CA TRP A 284 3.44 -7.70 -4.56
C TRP A 284 4.47 -8.06 -5.64
N ALA A 285 4.14 -9.06 -6.46
CA ALA A 285 4.96 -9.54 -7.56
C ALA A 285 5.23 -8.43 -8.56
N GLY A 286 4.32 -7.49 -8.81
CA GLY A 286 4.54 -6.40 -9.76
C GLY A 286 5.76 -5.53 -9.44
N GLY A 287 6.07 -5.31 -8.15
CA GLY A 287 7.29 -4.59 -7.74
C GLY A 287 8.54 -5.46 -7.86
N GLY A 288 8.48 -6.69 -7.35
CA GLY A 288 9.61 -7.64 -7.39
C GLY A 288 9.98 -8.10 -8.80
N LEU A 289 8.99 -8.45 -9.63
CA LEU A 289 9.16 -8.78 -11.05
C LEU A 289 9.79 -7.62 -11.81
N GLN A 290 9.33 -6.38 -11.58
CA GLN A 290 9.90 -5.21 -12.25
C GLN A 290 11.34 -4.97 -11.81
N LEU A 291 11.66 -5.17 -10.53
CA LEU A 291 13.02 -5.08 -10.02
C LEU A 291 13.91 -6.15 -10.67
N LEU A 292 13.47 -7.40 -10.74
CA LEU A 292 14.23 -8.50 -11.34
C LEU A 292 14.44 -8.30 -12.85
N LYS A 293 13.38 -7.91 -13.57
CA LYS A 293 13.46 -7.52 -14.98
C LYS A 293 14.45 -6.37 -15.18
N GLY A 294 14.38 -5.33 -14.34
CA GLY A 294 15.26 -4.18 -14.44
C GLY A 294 16.73 -4.55 -14.22
N MET A 295 17.04 -5.42 -13.25
CA MET A 295 18.41 -5.91 -13.04
C MET A 295 18.95 -6.69 -14.23
N GLU A 296 18.11 -7.52 -14.85
CA GLU A 296 18.49 -8.27 -16.06
C GLU A 296 18.69 -7.34 -17.27
N GLU A 297 17.87 -6.30 -17.42
CA GLU A 297 18.01 -5.28 -18.47
C GLU A 297 19.27 -4.43 -18.30
N ILE A 298 19.64 -4.08 -17.05
CA ILE A 298 20.92 -3.42 -16.76
C ILE A 298 22.08 -4.32 -17.21
N ARG A 299 22.07 -5.60 -16.82
CA ARG A 299 23.12 -6.58 -17.18
C ARG A 299 23.24 -6.74 -18.68
N SER A 300 22.13 -7.03 -19.35
CA SER A 300 22.07 -7.24 -20.79
C SER A 300 22.46 -5.97 -21.56
N GLY A 301 22.07 -4.79 -21.07
CA GLY A 301 22.45 -3.50 -21.63
C GLY A 301 23.95 -3.26 -21.54
N GLN A 302 24.57 -3.58 -20.40
CA GLN A 302 26.02 -3.47 -20.22
C GLN A 302 26.79 -4.42 -21.14
N GLU A 303 26.39 -5.68 -21.21
CA GLU A 303 27.03 -6.71 -22.07
C GLU A 303 26.94 -6.34 -23.56
N ALA A 304 25.82 -5.75 -23.98
CA ALA A 304 25.57 -5.37 -25.37
C ALA A 304 25.99 -3.93 -25.73
N HIS A 305 26.47 -3.14 -24.76
CA HIS A 305 26.66 -1.69 -24.89
C HIS A 305 25.40 -0.96 -25.42
N ASP A 306 24.22 -1.34 -24.93
CA ASP A 306 22.93 -0.76 -25.31
C ASP A 306 22.44 0.25 -24.24
N PRO A 307 22.60 1.57 -24.49
CA PRO A 307 22.23 2.60 -23.52
C PRO A 307 20.72 2.66 -23.28
N ARG A 308 19.89 2.28 -24.26
CA ARG A 308 18.44 2.25 -24.09
C ARG A 308 18.06 1.17 -23.08
N ARG A 309 18.58 -0.05 -23.27
CA ARG A 309 18.33 -1.16 -22.33
C ARG A 309 18.84 -0.87 -20.92
N HIS A 310 20.01 -0.24 -20.81
CA HIS A 310 20.54 0.16 -19.50
C HIS A 310 19.61 1.16 -18.79
N MET A 311 19.21 2.22 -19.47
CA MET A 311 18.27 3.22 -18.95
C MET A 311 16.93 2.58 -18.52
N GLU A 312 16.35 1.73 -19.37
CA GLU A 312 15.10 1.00 -19.09
C GLU A 312 15.25 0.17 -17.81
N GLY A 313 16.35 -0.57 -17.68
CA GLY A 313 16.63 -1.40 -16.52
C GLY A 313 16.79 -0.60 -15.23
N VAL A 314 17.53 0.51 -15.24
CA VAL A 314 17.71 1.38 -14.05
C VAL A 314 16.37 1.95 -13.58
N LEU A 315 15.54 2.44 -14.49
CA LEU A 315 14.23 3.01 -14.14
C LEU A 315 13.25 1.93 -13.66
N ASP A 316 13.32 0.72 -14.22
CA ASP A 316 12.52 -0.42 -13.77
C ASP A 316 12.92 -0.88 -12.36
N VAL A 317 14.21 -0.94 -12.03
CA VAL A 317 14.67 -1.20 -10.66
C VAL A 317 14.21 -0.11 -9.70
N ALA A 318 14.38 1.17 -10.07
CA ALA A 318 13.96 2.28 -9.24
C ALA A 318 12.45 2.26 -8.98
N ALA A 319 11.63 2.12 -10.04
CA ALA A 319 10.18 2.04 -9.90
C ALA A 319 9.76 0.80 -9.10
N GLY A 320 10.34 -0.38 -9.37
CA GLY A 320 10.04 -1.62 -8.65
C GLY A 320 10.31 -1.50 -7.15
N THR A 321 11.44 -0.88 -6.79
CA THR A 321 11.81 -0.59 -5.39
C THR A 321 10.80 0.37 -4.74
N LEU A 322 10.44 1.46 -5.42
CA LEU A 322 9.49 2.44 -4.89
C LEU A 322 8.10 1.83 -4.70
N PHE A 323 7.62 1.02 -5.63
CA PHE A 323 6.36 0.29 -5.48
C PHE A 323 6.41 -0.79 -4.39
N ALA A 324 7.57 -1.41 -4.15
CA ALA A 324 7.73 -2.35 -3.03
C ALA A 324 7.64 -1.64 -1.67
N SER A 325 8.08 -0.38 -1.57
CA SER A 325 8.22 0.35 -0.30
C SER A 325 6.92 0.78 0.42
N LYS A 326 5.73 0.51 -0.14
CA LYS A 326 4.38 0.97 0.30
C LYS A 326 4.18 2.50 0.41
N ILE A 327 5.20 3.27 0.78
CA ILE A 327 5.13 4.72 1.09
C ILE A 327 5.35 5.59 -0.15
N LEU A 328 6.05 5.07 -1.17
CA LEU A 328 6.52 5.85 -2.32
C LEU A 328 5.83 5.47 -3.63
N ALA A 329 4.57 5.02 -3.60
CA ALA A 329 3.84 4.62 -4.80
C ALA A 329 3.70 5.77 -5.82
N PHE A 330 3.51 7.01 -5.36
CA PHE A 330 3.51 8.20 -6.24
C PHE A 330 4.87 8.44 -6.90
N SER A 331 5.96 8.26 -6.16
CA SER A 331 7.32 8.34 -6.72
C SER A 331 7.57 7.20 -7.72
N GLY A 332 7.05 6.00 -7.45
CA GLY A 332 7.09 4.89 -8.41
C GLY A 332 6.37 5.23 -9.72
N LEU A 333 5.19 5.85 -9.65
CA LEU A 333 4.49 6.36 -10.83
C LEU A 333 5.28 7.45 -11.55
N ALA A 334 5.92 8.34 -10.79
CA ALA A 334 6.75 9.40 -11.35
C ALA A 334 7.93 8.82 -12.16
N VAL A 335 8.65 7.84 -11.60
CA VAL A 335 9.75 7.16 -12.30
C VAL A 335 9.26 6.46 -13.57
N GLN A 336 8.10 5.81 -13.53
CA GLN A 336 7.56 5.21 -14.76
C GLN A 336 7.09 6.26 -15.77
N GLY A 337 6.54 7.38 -15.30
CA GLY A 337 6.18 8.51 -16.15
C GLY A 337 7.39 9.04 -16.91
N ALA A 338 8.52 9.21 -16.22
CA ALA A 338 9.81 9.54 -16.81
C ALA A 338 10.26 8.48 -17.82
N HIS A 339 10.25 7.21 -17.44
CA HIS A 339 10.60 6.08 -18.30
C HIS A 339 9.80 6.11 -19.61
N ARG A 340 8.48 6.21 -19.53
CA ARG A 340 7.60 6.27 -20.72
C ARG A 340 7.87 7.50 -21.59
N ALA A 341 8.10 8.66 -20.97
CA ALA A 341 8.35 9.91 -21.69
C ALA A 341 9.68 9.88 -22.46
N MET A 342 10.75 9.38 -21.83
CA MET A 342 12.07 9.24 -22.46
C MET A 342 12.03 8.25 -23.61
N ASN A 343 11.44 7.07 -23.40
CA ASN A 343 11.30 6.07 -24.47
C ASN A 343 10.56 6.62 -25.68
N LYS A 344 9.44 7.32 -25.44
CA LYS A 344 8.70 8.00 -26.49
C LYS A 344 9.47 9.14 -27.17
N ALA A 345 10.38 9.81 -26.47
CA ALA A 345 11.22 10.86 -27.05
C ALA A 345 12.34 10.28 -27.92
N ILE A 346 12.94 9.16 -27.50
CA ILE A 346 13.87 8.35 -28.31
C ILE A 346 13.18 7.89 -29.59
N ASP A 347 11.99 7.29 -29.49
CA ASP A 347 11.24 6.81 -30.65
C ASP A 347 10.87 7.94 -31.64
N ARG A 348 10.65 9.15 -31.12
CA ARG A 348 10.42 10.36 -31.94
C ARG A 348 11.70 11.02 -32.43
N LYS A 349 12.87 10.48 -32.09
CA LYS A 349 14.20 11.05 -32.40
C LYS A 349 14.37 12.47 -31.82
N GLU A 350 13.68 12.77 -30.72
CA GLU A 350 13.81 14.04 -30.02
C GLU A 350 15.07 14.08 -29.16
N ILE A 351 15.51 12.94 -28.64
CA ILE A 351 16.76 12.69 -27.88
C ILE A 351 17.34 11.35 -28.36
N THR A 352 18.63 11.11 -28.16
CA THR A 352 19.25 9.79 -28.37
C THR A 352 19.06 8.88 -27.13
N ALA A 353 19.36 7.59 -27.27
CA ALA A 353 19.41 6.69 -26.13
C ALA A 353 20.55 7.05 -25.16
N ASP A 354 21.68 7.55 -25.69
CA ASP A 354 22.80 8.06 -24.88
C ASP A 354 22.41 9.31 -24.06
N ASP A 355 21.67 10.25 -24.67
CA ASP A 355 21.13 11.44 -23.97
C ASP A 355 20.30 11.01 -22.75
N ALA A 356 19.40 10.04 -22.95
CA ALA A 356 18.47 9.57 -21.94
C ALA A 356 19.18 8.81 -20.81
N ASP A 357 20.08 7.90 -21.17
CA ASP A 357 20.83 7.11 -20.20
C ASP A 357 21.81 7.97 -19.38
N ALA A 358 22.46 8.96 -20.00
CA ALA A 358 23.30 9.92 -19.29
C ALA A 358 22.49 10.77 -18.28
N ALA A 359 21.27 11.18 -18.66
CA ALA A 359 20.37 11.89 -17.75
C ALA A 359 19.91 11.03 -16.56
N VAL A 360 19.64 9.73 -16.79
CA VAL A 360 19.30 8.80 -15.71
C VAL A 360 20.49 8.59 -14.79
N ARG A 361 21.69 8.33 -15.33
CA ARG A 361 22.93 8.13 -14.55
C ARG A 361 23.28 9.32 -13.68
N MET A 362 23.03 10.55 -14.13
CA MET A 362 23.22 11.76 -13.31
C MET A 362 22.44 11.70 -11.98
N ILE A 363 21.28 11.04 -11.98
CA ILE A 363 20.37 10.95 -10.84
C ILE A 363 20.53 9.61 -10.10
N SER A 364 20.78 8.52 -10.83
CA SER A 364 20.81 7.15 -10.29
C SER A 364 22.17 6.73 -9.73
N ASN A 365 23.28 7.39 -10.06
CA ASN A 365 24.63 6.99 -9.61
C ASN A 365 24.75 6.68 -8.10
N PRO A 366 24.13 7.45 -7.17
CA PRO A 366 24.10 7.09 -5.76
C PRO A 366 23.25 5.83 -5.46
N ALA A 367 22.11 5.69 -6.14
CA ALA A 367 21.22 4.53 -5.99
C ALA A 367 21.82 3.25 -6.58
N GLU A 368 22.53 3.33 -7.71
CA GLU A 368 23.25 2.22 -8.32
C GLU A 368 24.37 1.68 -7.42
N LYS A 369 25.04 2.54 -6.63
CA LYS A 369 25.99 2.09 -5.60
C LYS A 369 25.29 1.24 -4.53
N VAL A 370 24.08 1.63 -4.12
CA VAL A 370 23.28 0.87 -3.14
C VAL A 370 22.76 -0.44 -3.74
N ILE A 371 22.24 -0.40 -4.97
CA ILE A 371 21.78 -1.59 -5.70
C ILE A 371 22.93 -2.59 -5.88
N ARG A 372 24.13 -2.13 -6.24
CA ARG A 372 25.34 -2.98 -6.33
C ARG A 372 25.69 -3.63 -5.00
N PHE A 373 25.67 -2.85 -3.92
CA PHE A 373 25.96 -3.37 -2.59
C PHE A 373 24.96 -4.45 -2.15
N VAL A 374 23.66 -4.23 -2.38
CA VAL A 374 22.60 -5.17 -2.03
C VAL A 374 22.62 -6.40 -2.95
N GLY A 375 22.76 -6.22 -4.26
CA GLY A 375 22.83 -7.30 -5.25
C GLY A 375 24.00 -8.24 -5.03
N HIS A 376 25.18 -7.70 -4.71
CA HIS A 376 26.37 -8.47 -4.35
C HIS A 376 26.14 -9.29 -3.07
N LYS A 377 25.55 -8.68 -2.03
CA LYS A 377 25.21 -9.40 -0.78
C LYS A 377 24.18 -10.51 -0.98
N LEU A 378 23.28 -10.36 -1.94
CA LEU A 378 22.23 -11.34 -2.23
C LEU A 378 22.69 -12.44 -3.23
N GLY A 379 23.93 -12.37 -3.75
CA GLY A 379 24.46 -13.31 -4.74
C GLY A 379 23.74 -13.24 -6.09
N VAL A 380 23.03 -12.14 -6.36
CA VAL A 380 22.23 -11.94 -7.58
C VAL A 380 23.02 -11.17 -8.63
N THR A 381 24.11 -10.50 -8.24
CA THR A 381 24.91 -9.67 -9.13
C THR A 381 26.40 -9.87 -8.85
N ASP A 382 27.13 -10.48 -9.77
CA ASP A 382 28.58 -10.35 -9.81
C ASP A 382 28.89 -8.94 -10.33
N SER A 383 29.31 -8.05 -9.44
CA SER A 383 30.01 -6.78 -9.70
C SER A 383 29.62 -6.02 -10.98
N PHE A 384 28.49 -5.31 -11.00
CA PHE A 384 28.18 -4.39 -12.10
C PHE A 384 29.29 -3.34 -12.27
N SER A 385 29.99 -3.40 -13.41
CA SER A 385 30.92 -2.34 -13.83
C SER A 385 30.12 -1.09 -14.20
N PRO A 386 30.67 0.14 -14.05
CA PRO A 386 30.00 1.34 -14.54
C PRO A 386 29.69 1.17 -16.03
N PHE A 387 28.48 1.54 -16.48
CA PHE A 387 28.17 1.52 -17.91
C PHE A 387 29.17 2.44 -18.63
N PRO A 388 29.97 1.93 -19.58
CA PRO A 388 31.01 2.72 -20.21
C PRO A 388 30.40 3.87 -21.00
N GLU A 389 30.91 5.09 -20.81
CA GLU A 389 30.58 6.19 -21.72
C GLU A 389 31.21 5.87 -23.09
N ASN A 390 30.43 6.03 -24.16
CA ASN A 390 30.95 5.92 -25.51
C ASN A 390 31.79 7.18 -25.80
N PRO A 391 33.13 7.07 -25.96
CA PRO A 391 33.98 8.24 -26.17
C PRO A 391 33.74 8.91 -27.53
N ASP A 392 33.10 8.20 -28.46
CA ASP A 392 32.83 8.67 -29.82
C ASP A 392 31.42 9.29 -29.98
N SER A 393 30.59 9.30 -28.92
CA SER A 393 29.27 9.92 -29.00
C SER A 393 29.35 11.45 -28.83
N PRO A 394 28.48 12.22 -29.53
CA PRO A 394 28.35 13.66 -29.27
C PRO A 394 28.03 13.90 -27.79
N GLU A 395 28.42 15.06 -27.26
CA GLU A 395 28.13 15.41 -25.87
C GLU A 395 26.62 15.24 -25.59
N PRO A 396 26.23 14.38 -24.62
CA PRO A 396 24.84 14.04 -24.43
C PRO A 396 24.04 15.27 -24.01
N ARG A 397 22.85 15.46 -24.57
CA ARG A 397 21.93 16.56 -24.20
C ARG A 397 21.18 16.25 -22.92
N ARG A 398 21.95 16.11 -21.84
CA ARG A 398 21.50 15.70 -20.49
C ARG A 398 20.38 16.61 -20.00
N ALA A 399 20.52 17.93 -20.15
CA ALA A 399 19.53 18.89 -19.70
C ALA A 399 18.15 18.68 -20.37
N LEU A 400 18.12 18.47 -21.68
CA LEU A 400 16.90 18.21 -22.41
C LEU A 400 16.28 16.85 -22.04
N ALA A 401 17.09 15.80 -21.95
CA ALA A 401 16.63 14.48 -21.53
C ALA A 401 16.08 14.49 -20.09
N THR A 402 16.76 15.15 -19.15
CA THR A 402 16.30 15.35 -17.76
C THR A 402 14.97 16.11 -17.72
N ALA A 403 14.82 17.18 -18.51
CA ALA A 403 13.58 17.94 -18.54
C ALA A 403 12.40 17.12 -19.09
N ILE A 404 12.63 16.31 -20.13
CA ILE A 404 11.64 15.35 -20.64
C ILE A 404 11.27 14.33 -19.58
N ALA A 405 12.26 13.79 -18.86
CA ALA A 405 12.04 12.84 -17.77
C ALA A 405 11.19 13.44 -16.65
N VAL A 406 11.55 14.65 -16.17
CA VAL A 406 10.82 15.38 -15.12
C VAL A 406 9.39 15.71 -15.57
N GLY A 407 9.24 16.23 -16.79
CA GLY A 407 7.92 16.50 -17.35
C GLY A 407 7.07 15.23 -17.45
N GLY A 408 7.67 14.13 -17.91
CA GLY A 408 7.05 12.81 -17.97
C GLY A 408 6.63 12.29 -16.61
N ALA A 409 7.47 12.47 -15.58
CA ALA A 409 7.19 12.08 -14.21
C ALA A 409 5.98 12.84 -13.63
N VAL A 410 5.99 14.17 -13.71
CA VAL A 410 4.89 15.01 -13.23
C VAL A 410 3.59 14.69 -13.99
N GLY A 411 3.67 14.60 -15.31
CA GLY A 411 2.54 14.29 -16.17
C GLY A 411 1.97 12.89 -15.90
N GLY A 412 2.83 11.89 -15.75
CA GLY A 412 2.45 10.51 -15.47
C GLY A 412 1.76 10.35 -14.11
N THR A 413 2.32 10.94 -13.06
CA THR A 413 1.69 10.93 -11.73
C THR A 413 0.36 11.66 -11.74
N THR A 414 0.30 12.88 -12.31
CA THR A 414 -0.94 13.66 -12.39
C THR A 414 -2.00 12.91 -13.19
N GLY A 415 -1.66 12.41 -14.36
CA GLY A 415 -2.56 11.62 -15.21
C GLY A 415 -2.99 10.31 -14.56
N GLY A 416 -2.09 9.66 -13.81
CA GLY A 416 -2.38 8.45 -13.04
C GLY A 416 -3.33 8.69 -11.86
N ILE A 417 -3.47 9.91 -11.35
CA ILE A 417 -4.45 10.24 -10.29
C ILE A 417 -5.76 10.74 -10.91
N VAL A 418 -5.65 11.70 -11.83
CA VAL A 418 -6.81 12.38 -12.44
C VAL A 418 -7.60 11.44 -13.34
N GLY A 419 -6.90 10.56 -14.07
CA GLY A 419 -7.50 9.59 -14.99
C GLY A 419 -8.49 8.65 -14.32
N PRO A 420 -8.07 7.82 -13.33
CA PRO A 420 -8.99 6.94 -12.62
C PRO A 420 -10.12 7.71 -11.93
N TYR A 421 -9.84 8.89 -11.37
CA TYR A 421 -10.84 9.70 -10.69
C TYR A 421 -12.01 10.06 -11.62
N PHE A 422 -11.73 10.70 -12.76
CA PHE A 422 -12.77 11.03 -13.74
C PHE A 422 -13.33 9.80 -14.45
N GLY A 423 -12.52 8.75 -14.60
CA GLY A 423 -12.96 7.44 -15.07
C GLY A 423 -14.08 6.87 -14.21
N ILE A 424 -13.90 6.84 -12.88
CA ILE A 424 -14.92 6.39 -11.94
C ILE A 424 -16.17 7.26 -12.05
N LEU A 425 -16.03 8.59 -12.02
CA LEU A 425 -17.19 9.49 -12.09
C LEU A 425 -17.99 9.33 -13.39
N GLY A 426 -17.32 9.38 -14.54
CA GLY A 426 -17.97 9.26 -15.84
C GLY A 426 -18.54 7.86 -16.08
N GLY A 427 -17.77 6.83 -15.73
CA GLY A 427 -18.23 5.45 -15.82
C GLY A 427 -19.44 5.17 -14.92
N TYR A 428 -19.41 5.69 -13.69
CA TYR A 428 -20.51 5.54 -12.75
C TYR A 428 -21.78 6.26 -13.22
N ALA A 429 -21.66 7.46 -13.80
CA ALA A 429 -22.80 8.18 -14.35
C ALA A 429 -23.48 7.42 -15.50
N ILE A 430 -22.74 6.63 -16.28
CA ILE A 430 -23.26 5.89 -17.44
C ILE A 430 -23.78 4.50 -17.05
N GLY A 431 -23.07 3.79 -16.17
CA GLY A 431 -23.29 2.37 -15.89
C GLY A 431 -23.30 1.99 -14.41
N GLY A 432 -23.48 2.95 -13.51
CA GLY A 432 -23.48 2.74 -12.07
C GLY A 432 -22.17 2.11 -11.56
N PRO A 433 -22.21 1.29 -10.50
CA PRO A 433 -20.99 0.74 -9.89
C PRO A 433 -20.07 -0.01 -10.86
N VAL A 434 -20.65 -0.83 -11.75
CA VAL A 434 -19.93 -1.58 -12.80
C VAL A 434 -19.22 -0.62 -13.76
N GLY A 435 -19.96 0.38 -14.25
CA GLY A 435 -19.43 1.41 -15.13
C GLY A 435 -18.29 2.18 -14.46
N GLY A 436 -18.41 2.51 -13.17
CA GLY A 436 -17.33 3.16 -12.40
C GLY A 436 -16.07 2.29 -12.31
N ALA A 437 -16.19 0.97 -12.13
CA ALA A 437 -15.03 0.08 -12.09
C ALA A 437 -14.33 -0.02 -13.46
N LEU A 438 -15.10 -0.13 -14.55
CA LEU A 438 -14.54 -0.12 -15.91
C LEU A 438 -13.91 1.24 -16.25
N GLY A 439 -14.59 2.31 -15.86
CA GLY A 439 -14.12 3.69 -16.02
C GLY A 439 -12.83 3.94 -15.26
N MET A 440 -12.67 3.41 -14.05
CA MET A 440 -11.42 3.44 -13.29
C MET A 440 -10.26 2.86 -14.09
N VAL A 441 -10.43 1.65 -14.65
CA VAL A 441 -9.39 0.94 -15.41
C VAL A 441 -9.03 1.71 -16.68
N ALA A 442 -10.03 2.12 -17.46
CA ALA A 442 -9.83 2.89 -18.67
C ALA A 442 -9.15 4.24 -18.37
N GLY A 443 -9.62 4.93 -17.32
CA GLY A 443 -9.08 6.20 -16.83
C GLY A 443 -7.64 6.07 -16.34
N ALA A 444 -7.30 5.01 -15.60
CA ALA A 444 -5.95 4.72 -15.16
C ALA A 444 -4.98 4.59 -16.35
N LEU A 445 -5.35 3.76 -17.32
CA LEU A 445 -4.53 3.50 -18.50
C LEU A 445 -4.38 4.75 -19.38
N ALA A 446 -5.50 5.37 -19.73
CA ALA A 446 -5.53 6.53 -20.61
C ALA A 446 -4.89 7.76 -19.95
N GLY A 447 -5.23 8.03 -18.69
CA GLY A 447 -4.73 9.16 -17.91
C GLY A 447 -3.22 9.08 -17.72
N TYR A 448 -2.70 7.94 -17.27
CA TYR A 448 -1.25 7.74 -17.14
C TYR A 448 -0.55 7.86 -18.50
N ALA A 449 -1.05 7.16 -19.52
CA ALA A 449 -0.41 7.16 -20.84
C ALA A 449 -0.38 8.53 -21.51
N ALA A 450 -1.47 9.29 -21.42
CA ALA A 450 -1.59 10.64 -21.95
C ALA A 450 -0.77 11.63 -21.11
N GLY A 451 -0.89 11.54 -19.78
CA GLY A 451 -0.18 12.38 -18.82
C GLY A 451 1.34 12.35 -19.02
N SER A 452 1.96 11.17 -19.01
CA SER A 452 3.41 11.05 -19.22
C SER A 452 3.85 11.58 -20.59
N SER A 453 3.01 11.39 -21.62
CA SER A 453 3.31 11.82 -22.99
C SER A 453 3.23 13.34 -23.15
N VAL A 454 2.19 13.98 -22.59
CA VAL A 454 2.01 15.43 -22.62
C VAL A 454 3.06 16.10 -21.75
N GLY A 455 3.27 15.61 -20.53
CA GLY A 455 4.27 16.13 -19.61
C GLY A 455 5.68 16.08 -20.19
N GLY A 456 6.09 14.95 -20.79
CA GLY A 456 7.40 14.84 -21.44
C GLY A 456 7.60 15.83 -22.58
N ARG A 457 6.56 16.08 -23.40
CA ARG A 457 6.60 17.09 -24.46
C ARG A 457 6.75 18.51 -23.91
N ILE A 458 5.99 18.86 -22.88
CA ILE A 458 6.10 20.17 -22.21
C ILE A 458 7.52 20.36 -21.66
N GLY A 459 8.05 19.35 -20.96
CA GLY A 459 9.43 19.38 -20.45
C GLY A 459 10.45 19.64 -21.56
N GLY A 460 10.33 18.93 -22.69
CA GLY A 460 11.21 19.14 -23.85
C GLY A 460 11.04 20.51 -24.53
N VAL A 461 9.85 21.08 -24.56
CA VAL A 461 9.61 22.45 -25.07
C VAL A 461 10.26 23.49 -24.16
N VAL A 462 10.08 23.37 -22.84
CA VAL A 462 10.66 24.30 -21.86
C VAL A 462 12.18 24.26 -21.91
N ALA A 463 12.79 23.07 -21.95
CA ALA A 463 14.25 22.94 -22.02
C ALA A 463 14.83 23.59 -23.27
N ARG A 464 14.23 23.37 -24.45
CA ARG A 464 14.65 24.04 -25.69
C ARG A 464 14.51 25.55 -25.62
N ALA A 465 13.44 26.06 -25.00
CA ALA A 465 13.27 27.50 -24.78
C ALA A 465 14.34 28.10 -23.86
N LEU A 466 14.95 27.28 -22.99
CA LEU A 466 16.03 27.66 -22.08
C LEU A 466 17.44 27.40 -22.65
N GLY A 467 17.55 26.97 -23.92
CA GLY A 467 18.83 26.78 -24.61
C GLY A 467 19.50 25.41 -24.40
N ALA A 468 18.74 24.39 -23.98
CA ALA A 468 19.21 23.02 -23.82
C ALA A 468 19.14 22.16 -25.09
#